data_AF-A0A962VCF3-F1
#
_entry.id   AF-A0A962VCF3-F1
#
_cell.length_a   1.000
_cell.length_b   1.000
_cell.length_c   1.000
_cell.angle_alpha   90.00
_cell.angle_beta   90.00
_cell.angle_gamma   90.00
#
_symmetry.space_group_name_H-M   'P 1'
#
loop_
_entity.id
_entity.type
_entity.pdbx_description
1 polymer ?
#
loop_
_entity_poly.entity_id
_entity_poly.type
_entity_poly.pdbx_seq_one_letter_code
_entity_poly.pdbx_strand_id
1 'polypeptide(L)'
;RMLSTKLKAFAISSFYCGIAGALWAFCYTGSVEALAFDINRSFQVLFMIIIGGLGSILGSFMGAAFIVLLPIFLSNAPAMLGLSISVELISHLEFMIFGALIIFFLIVEPHGFARLWQITKEKLRLWPFPY
;
A
#
# COMPACT_ATOMS: atom_id res chain seq x y z
N ARG A 1 -11.01 24.40 -22.72
CA ARG A 1 -10.60 22.99 -22.94
C ARG A 1 -9.99 22.30 -21.70
N MET A 2 -9.17 22.97 -20.88
CA MET A 2 -8.60 22.36 -19.66
C MET A 2 -9.65 21.91 -18.63
N LEU A 3 -10.73 22.68 -18.44
CA LEU A 3 -11.82 22.34 -17.52
C LEU A 3 -12.43 20.96 -17.83
N SER A 4 -12.80 20.70 -19.09
CA SER A 4 -13.39 19.42 -19.50
C SER A 4 -12.45 18.23 -19.29
N THR A 5 -11.13 18.44 -19.42
CA THR A 5 -10.12 17.39 -19.20
C THR A 5 -9.98 17.07 -17.71
N LYS A 6 -9.94 18.09 -16.86
CA LYS A 6 -9.90 17.92 -15.39
C LYS A 6 -11.17 17.23 -14.87
N LEU A 7 -12.34 17.64 -15.36
CA LEU A 7 -13.61 17.01 -14.98
C LEU A 7 -13.68 15.54 -15.41
N LYS A 8 -13.21 15.20 -16.62
CA LYS A 8 -13.11 13.80 -17.06
C LYS A 8 -12.17 12.98 -16.19
N ALA A 9 -10.98 13.51 -15.88
CA ALA A 9 -10.02 12.83 -15.02
C ALA A 9 -10.59 12.58 -13.61
N PHE A 10 -11.26 13.57 -13.03
CA PHE A 10 -11.95 13.44 -11.75
C PHE A 10 -13.08 12.40 -11.81
N ALA A 11 -13.91 12.43 -12.84
CA ALA A 11 -15.01 11.47 -13.01
C ALA A 11 -14.51 10.03 -13.10
N ILE A 12 -13.44 9.79 -13.89
CA ILE A 12 -12.83 8.46 -14.04
C ILE A 12 -12.23 7.99 -12.71
N SER A 13 -11.49 8.86 -12.01
CA SER A 13 -10.91 8.53 -10.70
C SER A 13 -11.99 8.16 -9.68
N SER A 14 -13.03 8.98 -9.54
CA SER A 14 -14.11 8.76 -8.59
C SER A 14 -14.93 7.49 -8.92
N PHE A 15 -15.07 7.15 -10.20
CA PHE A 15 -15.71 5.91 -10.63
C PHE A 15 -14.97 4.67 -10.12
N TYR A 16 -13.65 4.60 -10.31
CA TYR A 16 -12.84 3.48 -9.80
C TYR A 16 -12.82 3.42 -8.27
N CYS A 17 -12.69 4.55 -7.58
CA CYS A 17 -12.79 4.60 -6.13
C CYS A 17 -14.17 4.12 -5.62
N GLY A 18 -15.25 4.48 -6.31
CA GLY A 18 -16.61 4.03 -5.99
C GLY A 18 -16.79 2.52 -6.14
N ILE A 19 -16.30 1.94 -7.24
CA ILE A 19 -16.31 0.48 -7.45
C ILE A 19 -15.48 -0.23 -6.37
N ALA A 20 -14.28 0.27 -6.07
CA ALA A 20 -13.42 -0.32 -5.03
C ALA A 20 -14.11 -0.28 -3.66
N GLY A 21 -14.76 0.84 -3.31
CA GLY A 21 -15.52 0.97 -2.06
C GLY A 21 -16.72 0.02 -1.98
N ALA A 22 -17.46 -0.15 -3.08
CA ALA A 22 -18.58 -1.09 -3.15
C ALA A 22 -18.11 -2.54 -3.01
N LEU A 23 -17.04 -2.93 -3.71
CA LEU A 23 -16.44 -4.25 -3.58
C LEU A 23 -15.94 -4.51 -2.16
N TRP A 24 -15.30 -3.51 -1.55
CA TRP A 24 -14.84 -3.64 -0.16
C TRP A 24 -16.01 -3.83 0.82
N ALA A 25 -17.06 -3.01 0.70
CA ALA A 25 -18.21 -3.09 1.60
C ALA A 25 -18.99 -4.42 1.44
N PHE A 26 -19.28 -4.82 0.20
CA PHE A 26 -20.14 -5.99 -0.05
C PHE A 26 -19.37 -7.31 -0.16
N CYS A 27 -18.18 -7.33 -0.76
CA CYS A 27 -17.43 -8.58 -0.95
C CYS A 27 -16.43 -8.86 0.17
N TYR A 28 -15.81 -7.84 0.77
CA TYR A 28 -14.80 -8.03 1.82
C TYR A 28 -15.40 -8.01 3.22
N THR A 29 -16.15 -6.96 3.58
CA THR A 29 -16.78 -6.86 4.91
C THR A 29 -18.07 -7.69 4.99
N GLY A 30 -18.76 -7.89 3.86
CA GLY A 30 -20.03 -8.63 3.80
C GLY A 30 -21.24 -7.88 4.36
N SER A 31 -21.03 -6.69 4.92
CA SER A 31 -22.06 -5.80 5.43
C SER A 31 -21.62 -4.34 5.33
N VAL A 32 -22.59 -3.42 5.30
CA VAL A 32 -22.33 -1.98 5.31
C VAL A 32 -22.53 -1.47 6.72
N GLU A 33 -21.44 -1.34 7.47
CA GLU A 33 -21.46 -0.81 8.84
C GLU A 33 -20.72 0.53 8.90
N ALA A 34 -21.31 1.53 9.54
CA ALA A 34 -20.72 2.87 9.64
C ALA A 34 -19.37 2.87 10.39
N LEU A 35 -19.22 1.99 11.37
CA LEU A 35 -17.98 1.83 12.15
C LEU A 35 -16.81 1.30 11.31
N ALA A 36 -17.09 0.63 10.19
CA ALA A 36 -16.05 0.13 9.30
C ALA A 36 -15.39 1.27 8.50
N PHE A 37 -16.06 2.42 8.35
CA PHE A 37 -15.58 3.61 7.64
C PHE A 37 -14.95 4.63 8.59
N ASP A 38 -13.96 4.18 9.36
CA ASP A 38 -13.20 5.04 10.28
C ASP A 38 -11.99 5.71 9.59
N ILE A 39 -11.46 6.77 10.19
CA ILE A 39 -10.29 7.53 9.72
C ILE A 39 -9.06 6.64 9.51
N ASN A 40 -8.94 5.57 10.29
CA ASN A 40 -7.88 4.58 10.15
C ASN A 40 -7.86 3.94 8.74
N ARG A 41 -9.03 3.74 8.10
CA ARG A 41 -9.08 3.25 6.71
C ARG A 41 -8.56 4.27 5.71
N SER A 42 -8.89 5.54 5.91
CA SER A 42 -8.36 6.63 5.08
C SER A 42 -6.83 6.73 5.18
N PHE A 43 -6.28 6.61 6.40
CA PHE A 43 -4.83 6.54 6.58
C PHE A 43 -4.21 5.32 5.93
N GLN A 44 -4.84 4.15 6.05
CA GLN A 44 -4.35 2.94 5.41
C GLN A 44 -4.20 3.10 3.89
N VAL A 45 -5.21 3.66 3.22
CA VAL A 45 -5.17 3.95 1.77
C VAL A 45 -4.10 5.00 1.45
N LEU A 46 -3.98 6.05 2.26
CA LEU A 46 -2.94 7.06 2.09
C LEU A 46 -1.53 6.45 2.19
N PHE A 47 -1.30 5.57 3.17
CA PHE A 47 -0.02 4.91 3.36
C PHE A 47 0.34 3.97 2.21
N MET A 48 -0.63 3.26 1.62
CA MET A 48 -0.38 2.47 0.40
C MET A 48 0.23 3.34 -0.71
N ILE A 49 -0.30 4.54 -0.93
CA ILE A 49 0.19 5.45 -1.97
C ILE A 49 1.53 6.08 -1.60
N ILE A 50 1.73 6.48 -0.34
CA ILE A 50 3.01 7.07 0.12
C ILE A 50 4.15 6.05 0.02
N ILE A 51 3.94 4.83 0.53
CA ILE A 51 4.95 3.76 0.49
C ILE A 51 5.23 3.33 -0.95
N GLY A 52 4.17 3.20 -1.77
CA GLY A 52 4.28 2.84 -3.17
C GLY A 52 5.03 3.88 -4.02
N GLY A 53 4.80 5.16 -3.74
CA GLY A 53 5.37 6.29 -4.45
C GLY A 53 4.29 7.15 -5.13
N LEU A 54 4.18 8.40 -4.69
CA LEU A 54 3.21 9.37 -5.22
C LEU A 54 3.44 9.60 -6.73
N GLY A 55 2.39 9.39 -7.53
CA GLY A 55 2.43 9.62 -8.98
C GLY A 55 2.97 8.46 -9.82
N SER A 56 3.24 7.30 -9.23
CA SER A 56 3.63 6.09 -9.96
C SER A 56 2.53 5.04 -9.94
N ILE A 57 2.06 4.63 -11.13
CA ILE A 57 1.05 3.56 -11.26
C ILE A 57 1.57 2.26 -10.66
N LEU A 58 2.79 1.85 -11.02
CA LEU A 58 3.42 0.63 -10.52
C LEU A 58 3.73 0.73 -9.01
N GLY A 59 4.07 1.93 -8.54
CA GLY A 59 4.23 2.22 -7.13
C GLY A 59 2.97 1.94 -6.32
N SER A 60 1.81 2.43 -6.77
CA SER A 60 0.52 2.20 -6.11
C SER A 60 0.19 0.71 -5.96
N PHE A 61 0.48 -0.12 -6.97
CA PHE A 61 0.30 -1.58 -6.87
C PHE A 61 1.26 -2.21 -5.86
N MET A 62 2.54 -1.83 -5.87
CA MET A 62 3.53 -2.36 -4.92
C MET A 62 3.21 -1.94 -3.48
N GLY A 63 2.81 -0.68 -3.26
CA GLY A 63 2.42 -0.19 -1.94
C GLY A 63 1.16 -0.87 -1.41
N ALA A 64 0.15 -1.08 -2.26
CA ALA A 64 -1.04 -1.85 -1.88
C ALA A 64 -0.70 -3.31 -1.56
N ALA A 65 0.08 -3.98 -2.41
CA ALA A 65 0.51 -5.36 -2.17
C ALA A 65 1.32 -5.48 -0.86
N PHE A 66 2.23 -4.55 -0.61
CA PHE A 66 3.05 -4.56 0.59
C PHE A 66 2.21 -4.37 1.86
N ILE A 67 1.33 -3.37 1.89
CA ILE A 67 0.47 -3.12 3.05
C ILE A 67 -0.49 -4.29 3.34
N VAL A 68 -0.95 -4.99 2.31
CA VAL A 68 -1.87 -6.14 2.48
C VAL A 68 -1.13 -7.42 2.85
N LEU A 69 0.04 -7.69 2.24
CA LEU A 69 0.77 -8.93 2.44
C LEU A 69 1.64 -8.93 3.70
N LEU A 70 2.16 -7.79 4.13
CA LEU A 70 2.99 -7.68 5.33
C LEU A 70 2.29 -8.24 6.60
N PRO A 71 1.05 -7.86 6.96
CA PRO A 71 0.40 -8.37 8.16
C PRO A 71 0.09 -9.87 8.02
N ILE A 72 -0.30 -10.33 6.82
CA ILE A 72 -0.49 -11.76 6.55
C ILE A 72 0.82 -12.52 6.80
N PHE A 73 1.95 -11.99 6.32
CA PHE A 73 3.27 -12.60 6.55
C PHE A 73 3.63 -12.61 8.03
N LEU A 74 3.47 -11.49 8.75
CA LEU A 74 3.79 -11.36 10.16
C LEU A 74 2.90 -12.23 11.06
N SER A 75 1.64 -12.43 10.70
CA SER A 75 0.70 -13.28 11.42
C SER A 75 1.03 -14.78 11.24
N ASN A 76 1.51 -15.17 10.06
CA ASN A 76 1.81 -16.58 9.75
C ASN A 76 3.25 -16.99 10.08
N ALA A 77 4.21 -16.06 10.10
CA ALA A 77 5.63 -16.39 10.33
C ALA A 77 5.90 -17.08 11.69
N PRO A 78 5.29 -16.68 12.82
CA PRO A 78 5.50 -17.35 14.11
C PRO A 78 5.06 -18.82 14.08
N ALA A 79 3.93 -19.11 13.42
CA ALA A 79 3.41 -20.46 13.27
C ALA A 79 4.37 -21.34 12.43
N MET A 80 4.97 -20.78 11.37
CA MET A 80 5.96 -21.49 10.55
C MET A 80 7.27 -21.77 11.31
N LEU A 81 7.62 -20.94 12.29
CA LEU A 81 8.82 -21.08 13.12
C LEU A 81 8.57 -21.88 14.41
N GLY A 82 7.35 -22.35 14.64
CA GLY A 82 6.98 -23.08 15.87
C GLY A 82 6.93 -22.20 17.13
N LEU A 83 6.86 -20.87 16.97
CA LEU A 83 6.79 -19.92 18.07
C LEU A 83 5.33 -19.62 18.41
N SER A 84 4.90 -19.94 19.62
CA SER A 84 3.57 -19.59 20.13
C SER A 84 3.57 -18.16 20.66
N ILE A 85 3.35 -17.20 19.75
CA ILE A 85 3.19 -15.78 20.08
C ILE A 85 1.70 -15.47 20.25
N SER A 86 1.34 -14.61 21.22
CA SER A 86 -0.04 -14.16 21.40
C SER A 86 -0.50 -13.30 20.22
N VAL A 87 -1.78 -13.45 19.84
CA VAL A 87 -2.41 -12.68 18.74
C VAL A 87 -2.36 -11.17 18.98
N GLU A 88 -2.45 -10.78 20.25
CA GLU A 88 -2.37 -9.40 20.69
C GLU A 88 -0.98 -8.79 20.41
N LEU A 89 0.09 -9.55 20.70
CA LEU A 89 1.47 -9.10 20.45
C LEU A 89 1.77 -9.01 18.95
N ILE A 90 1.23 -9.93 18.14
CA ILE A 90 1.31 -9.86 16.67
C ILE A 90 0.65 -8.57 16.18
N SER A 91 -0.54 -8.25 16.68
CA SER A 91 -1.29 -7.05 16.26
C SER A 91 -0.52 -5.76 16.59
N HIS A 92 0.06 -5.67 17.80
CA HIS A 92 0.90 -4.52 18.18
C HIS A 92 2.20 -4.43 17.36
N LEU A 93 2.83 -5.58 17.06
CA LEU A 93 4.00 -5.63 16.19
C LEU A 93 3.68 -5.16 14.79
N GLU A 94 2.54 -5.56 14.21
CA GLU A 94 2.10 -5.08 12.90
C GLU A 94 2.02 -3.55 12.89
N PHE A 95 1.34 -2.94 13.86
CA PHE A 95 1.26 -1.47 13.97
C PHE A 95 2.65 -0.82 14.10
N MET A 96 3.52 -1.37 14.94
CA MET A 96 4.88 -0.83 15.15
C MET A 96 5.74 -0.94 13.88
N ILE A 97 5.68 -2.09 13.20
CA ILE A 97 6.41 -2.33 11.95
C ILE A 97 5.86 -1.44 10.85
N PHE A 98 4.53 -1.27 10.74
CA PHE A 98 3.92 -0.33 9.81
C PHE A 98 4.42 1.10 10.02
N GLY A 99 4.38 1.59 11.26
CA GLY A 99 4.87 2.93 11.60
C GLY A 99 6.35 3.10 11.28
N ALA A 100 7.18 2.13 11.66
CA ALA A 100 8.61 2.13 11.38
C ALA A 100 8.91 2.13 9.88
N LEU A 101 8.18 1.35 9.09
CA LEU A 101 8.32 1.29 7.63
C LEU A 101 7.94 2.61 6.98
N ILE A 102 6.84 3.24 7.40
CA ILE A 102 6.44 4.56 6.90
C ILE A 102 7.55 5.58 7.16
N ILE A 103 8.06 5.65 8.39
CA ILE A 103 9.15 6.57 8.76
C ILE A 103 10.40 6.27 7.92
N PHE A 104 10.77 5.00 7.80
CA PHE A 104 11.91 4.57 6.99
C PHE A 104 11.79 5.00 5.53
N PHE A 105 10.62 4.78 4.89
CA PHE A 105 10.40 5.18 3.50
C PHE A 105 10.43 6.69 3.32
N LEU A 106 9.84 7.44 4.25
CA LEU A 106 9.89 8.90 4.22
C LEU A 106 11.34 9.44 4.31
N ILE A 107 12.22 8.75 5.02
CA ILE A 107 13.63 9.14 5.17
C ILE A 107 14.48 8.70 3.98
N VAL A 108 14.37 7.43 3.55
CA VAL A 108 15.28 6.84 2.56
C VAL A 108 14.97 7.30 1.14
N GLU A 109 13.70 7.29 0.74
CA GLU A 109 13.30 7.80 -0.56
C GLU A 109 11.90 8.44 -0.50
N PRO A 110 11.80 9.78 -0.53
CA PRO A 110 10.50 10.47 -0.54
C PRO A 110 9.66 10.19 -1.81
N HIS A 111 10.21 9.45 -2.78
CA HIS A 111 9.53 9.03 -4.00
C HIS A 111 8.98 7.59 -3.93
N GLY A 112 9.20 6.86 -2.81
CA GLY A 112 8.65 5.54 -2.53
C GLY A 112 9.29 4.36 -3.31
N PHE A 113 8.74 3.16 -3.12
CA PHE A 113 9.22 1.89 -3.73
C PHE A 113 9.39 1.95 -5.25
N ALA A 114 8.56 2.74 -5.93
CA ALA A 114 8.63 2.90 -7.38
C ALA A 114 10.00 3.37 -7.87
N ARG A 115 10.67 4.27 -7.14
CA ARG A 115 11.96 4.82 -7.55
C ARG A 115 13.10 3.83 -7.32
N LEU A 116 13.13 3.16 -6.16
CA LEU A 116 14.03 2.02 -5.91
C LEU A 116 13.94 0.96 -7.02
N TRP A 117 12.73 0.62 -7.48
CA TRP A 117 12.53 -0.37 -8.53
C TRP A 117 13.05 0.08 -9.90
N GLN A 118 12.86 1.37 -10.26
CA GLN A 118 13.43 1.92 -11.50
C GLN A 118 14.97 1.93 -11.45
N ILE A 119 15.56 2.40 -10.35
CA ILE A 119 17.03 2.41 -10.17
C ILE A 119 17.59 0.99 -10.23
N THR A 120 16.92 0.04 -9.60
CA THR A 120 17.34 -1.38 -9.65
C THR A 120 17.26 -1.92 -11.07
N LYS A 121 16.19 -1.63 -11.82
CA LYS A 121 16.07 -2.03 -13.22
C LYS A 121 17.11 -1.39 -14.13
N GLU A 122 17.39 -0.10 -13.95
CA GLU A 122 18.43 0.61 -14.70
C GLU A 122 19.80 0.01 -14.43
N LYS A 123 20.12 -0.25 -13.15
CA LYS A 123 21.37 -0.89 -12.74
C LYS A 123 21.50 -2.33 -13.25
N LEU A 124 20.40 -3.09 -13.25
CA LEU A 124 20.37 -4.46 -13.77
C LEU A 124 20.49 -4.50 -15.31
N ARG A 125 19.97 -3.49 -16.02
CA ARG A 125 20.09 -3.37 -17.49
C ARG A 125 21.49 -2.96 -17.94
N LEU A 126 22.18 -2.14 -17.17
CA LEU A 126 23.57 -1.73 -17.43
C LEU A 126 24.60 -2.80 -17.04
N TRP A 127 24.15 -3.89 -16.41
CA TRP A 127 24.95 -5.08 -16.13
C TRP A 127 24.77 -6.08 -17.30
N PRO A 128 25.81 -6.47 -18.07
CA PRO A 128 27.23 -6.62 -17.69
C PRO A 128 28.23 -5.66 -18.37
N PHE A 129 27.79 -4.69 -19.16
CA PHE A 129 28.71 -3.72 -19.80
C PHE A 129 28.23 -2.29 -19.54
N PRO A 130 28.96 -1.52 -18.70
CA PRO A 130 28.60 -0.16 -18.35
C PRO A 130 29.03 0.79 -19.46
N TYR A 131 28.22 0.92 -20.50
CA TYR A 131 28.19 2.07 -21.42
C TYR A 131 26.76 2.36 -21.84
#